data_AF-A0A140GUI8-F1
#
_entry.id   AF-A0A140GUI8-F1
#
_cell.length_a   1.000
_cell.length_b   1.000
_cell.length_c   1.000
_cell.angle_alpha   90.00
_cell.angle_beta   90.00
_cell.angle_gamma   90.00
#
_symmetry.space_group_name_H-M   'P 1'
#
loop_
_entity.id
_entity.type
_entity.pdbx_description
1 polymer ?
#
loop_
_entity_poly.entity_id
_entity_poly.type
_entity_poly.pdbx_seq_one_letter_code
_entity_poly.pdbx_strand_id
1 'polypeptide(L)'
;MGSAFKERLNSLYAAFRFGNTKFLLEAFDEDIEFVSYSPQDAFPFLGHHRGKAAMENVLKAGYAEFEFVTYEPVFMVCEGEDAAVIIFARMVHRSTRRSIQTMIAHFLRFRGRQIVELREFMDSFGAVEQMLGHKIAIINSVAQMPRADVTVMLQTAWSAFAEKPALDRSSAAS
;
A
#
# COMPACT_ATOMS: atom_id res chain seq x y z
N MET A 1 -21.89 24.64 4.36
CA MET A 1 -20.98 24.13 3.29
C MET A 1 -20.61 22.65 3.47
N GLY A 2 -20.49 22.12 4.70
CA GLY A 2 -20.06 20.73 4.92
C GLY A 2 -21.04 19.59 4.54
N SER A 3 -22.36 19.80 4.55
CA SER A 3 -23.33 18.73 4.23
C SER A 3 -23.31 18.33 2.76
N ALA A 4 -23.38 19.31 1.84
CA ALA A 4 -23.35 19.06 0.40
C ALA A 4 -22.04 18.42 -0.08
N PHE A 5 -20.91 18.77 0.56
CA PHE A 5 -19.62 18.14 0.23
C PHE A 5 -19.59 16.67 0.68
N LYS A 6 -20.06 16.38 1.89
CA LYS A 6 -20.20 15.00 2.38
C LYS A 6 -21.14 14.16 1.52
N GLU A 7 -22.30 14.70 1.13
CA GLU A 7 -23.25 14.04 0.22
C GLU A 7 -22.62 13.72 -1.13
N ARG A 8 -21.81 14.64 -1.67
CA ARG A 8 -21.06 14.41 -2.90
C ARG A 8 -20.03 13.29 -2.73
N LEU A 9 -19.25 13.30 -1.66
CA LEU A 9 -18.30 12.22 -1.37
C LEU A 9 -19.01 10.87 -1.24
N ASN A 10 -20.13 10.79 -0.52
CA ASN A 10 -20.92 9.56 -0.43
C ASN A 10 -21.38 9.07 -1.81
N SER A 11 -21.76 9.99 -2.71
CA SER A 11 -22.12 9.65 -4.09
C SER A 11 -20.93 9.11 -4.89
N LEU A 12 -19.71 9.63 -4.67
CA LEU A 12 -18.49 9.10 -5.28
C LEU A 12 -18.17 7.69 -4.77
N TYR A 13 -18.31 7.44 -3.47
CA TYR A 13 -18.11 6.10 -2.91
C TYR A 13 -19.16 5.08 -3.37
N ALA A 14 -20.41 5.52 -3.51
CA ALA A 14 -21.44 4.69 -4.16
C ALA A 14 -21.05 4.37 -5.61
N ALA A 15 -20.53 5.34 -6.36
CA ALA A 15 -20.04 5.12 -7.73
C ALA A 15 -18.85 4.16 -7.79
N PHE A 16 -17.94 4.20 -6.82
CA PHE A 16 -16.88 3.18 -6.65
C PHE A 16 -17.47 1.79 -6.46
N ARG A 17 -18.43 1.63 -5.54
CA ARG A 17 -19.06 0.31 -5.31
C ARG A 17 -19.71 -0.26 -6.57
N PHE A 18 -20.42 0.57 -7.34
CA PHE A 18 -21.19 0.13 -8.49
C PHE A 18 -20.43 0.17 -9.82
N GLY A 19 -19.14 0.51 -9.81
CA GLY A 19 -18.33 0.56 -11.03
C GLY A 19 -18.75 1.64 -12.02
N ASN A 20 -19.32 2.76 -11.55
CA ASN A 20 -19.67 3.89 -12.40
C ASN A 20 -18.42 4.72 -12.74
N THR A 21 -17.55 4.14 -13.58
CA THR A 21 -16.25 4.72 -13.95
C THR A 21 -16.39 6.07 -14.63
N LYS A 22 -17.42 6.28 -15.44
CA LYS A 22 -17.69 7.58 -16.07
C LYS A 22 -17.85 8.68 -15.02
N PHE A 23 -18.72 8.47 -14.02
CA PHE A 23 -18.95 9.44 -12.95
C PHE A 23 -17.70 9.69 -12.10
N LEU A 24 -16.90 8.63 -11.85
CA LEU A 24 -15.64 8.76 -11.14
C LEU A 24 -14.62 9.60 -11.93
N LEU A 25 -14.47 9.35 -13.24
CA LEU A 25 -13.53 10.07 -14.10
C LEU A 25 -13.89 11.54 -14.30
N GLU A 26 -15.18 11.89 -14.29
CA GLU A 26 -15.63 13.28 -14.27
C GLU A 26 -15.26 14.00 -12.96
N ALA A 27 -15.08 13.25 -11.86
CA ALA A 27 -14.68 13.79 -10.57
C ALA A 27 -13.16 13.94 -10.41
N PHE A 28 -12.34 13.34 -11.28
CA PHE A 28 -10.88 13.51 -11.26
C PHE A 28 -10.44 14.71 -12.12
N ASP A 29 -9.41 15.40 -11.66
CA ASP A 29 -8.68 16.39 -12.45
C ASP A 29 -7.93 15.70 -13.61
N GLU A 30 -7.63 16.44 -14.68
CA GLU A 30 -6.85 15.89 -15.81
C GLU A 30 -5.43 15.47 -15.37
N ASP A 31 -4.87 16.17 -14.37
CA ASP A 31 -3.53 15.93 -13.81
C ASP A 31 -3.57 15.37 -12.38
N ILE A 32 -4.62 14.59 -12.05
CA ILE A 32 -4.78 13.89 -10.76
C ILE A 32 -3.51 13.13 -10.36
N GLU A 33 -3.07 13.30 -9.12
CA GLU A 33 -2.03 12.48 -8.52
C GLU A 33 -2.64 11.42 -7.58
N PHE A 34 -2.48 10.14 -7.95
CA PHE A 34 -2.94 9.00 -7.15
C PHE A 34 -1.74 8.22 -6.61
N VAL A 35 -1.71 7.97 -5.31
CA VAL A 35 -0.75 7.04 -4.69
C VAL A 35 -1.45 6.11 -3.73
N SER A 36 -1.35 4.80 -3.97
CA SER A 36 -1.72 3.76 -3.01
C SER A 36 -0.49 3.12 -2.41
N TYR A 37 -0.42 3.13 -1.07
CA TYR A 37 0.65 2.53 -0.27
C TYR A 37 0.39 1.05 -0.02
N SER A 38 0.35 0.29 -1.11
CA SER A 38 0.04 -1.14 -1.13
C SER A 38 1.09 -1.91 -1.94
N PRO A 39 1.38 -3.18 -1.59
CA PRO A 39 2.38 -3.97 -2.29
C PRO A 39 1.94 -4.26 -3.73
N GLN A 40 2.68 -3.72 -4.71
CA GLN A 40 2.35 -3.86 -6.14
C GLN A 40 2.49 -5.29 -6.66
N ASP A 41 3.30 -6.13 -6.01
CA ASP A 41 3.37 -7.57 -6.33
C ASP A 41 2.03 -8.28 -6.08
N ALA A 42 1.24 -7.76 -5.14
CA ALA A 42 -0.08 -8.28 -4.82
C ALA A 42 -1.21 -7.51 -5.50
N PHE A 43 -1.03 -6.21 -5.73
CA PHE A 43 -2.02 -5.33 -6.34
C PHE A 43 -1.37 -4.51 -7.47
N PRO A 44 -1.15 -5.09 -8.67
CA PRO A 44 -0.31 -4.49 -9.71
C PRO A 44 -0.82 -3.17 -10.27
N PHE A 45 -2.11 -2.89 -10.12
CA PHE A 45 -2.74 -1.65 -10.56
C PHE A 45 -2.66 -0.52 -9.52
N LEU A 46 -2.18 -0.79 -8.30
CA LEU A 46 -1.96 0.21 -7.26
C LEU A 46 -0.57 0.87 -7.43
N GLY A 47 -0.11 1.62 -6.42
CA GLY A 47 1.13 2.41 -6.52
C GLY A 47 0.88 3.85 -6.95
N HIS A 48 1.86 4.46 -7.62
CA HIS A 48 1.83 5.87 -8.03
C HIS A 48 1.39 6.02 -9.49
N HIS A 49 0.35 6.82 -9.72
CA HIS A 49 -0.22 7.12 -11.02
C HIS A 49 -0.50 8.62 -11.15
N ARG A 50 -0.20 9.19 -12.32
CA ARG A 50 -0.46 10.60 -12.61
C ARG A 50 -1.31 10.76 -13.87
N GLY A 51 -2.32 11.61 -13.77
CA GLY A 51 -3.22 11.99 -14.85
C GLY A 51 -4.44 11.10 -14.98
N LYS A 52 -5.51 11.66 -15.54
CA LYS A 52 -6.83 11.01 -15.62
C LYS A 52 -6.80 9.69 -16.42
N ALA A 53 -6.02 9.63 -17.49
CA ALA A 53 -5.86 8.42 -18.28
C ALA A 53 -5.20 7.28 -17.49
N ALA A 54 -4.21 7.58 -16.65
CA ALA A 54 -3.62 6.59 -15.76
C ALA A 54 -4.63 6.15 -14.69
N MET A 55 -5.38 7.09 -14.10
CA MET A 55 -6.44 6.78 -13.14
C MET A 55 -7.55 5.90 -13.75
N GLU A 56 -7.91 6.12 -15.01
CA GLU A 56 -8.84 5.24 -15.73
C GLU A 56 -8.32 3.80 -15.83
N ASN A 57 -7.02 3.62 -16.09
CA ASN A 57 -6.41 2.29 -16.12
C ASN A 57 -6.42 1.62 -14.74
N VAL A 58 -6.15 2.37 -13.67
CA VAL A 58 -6.27 1.89 -12.28
C VAL A 58 -7.68 1.36 -12.02
N LEU A 59 -8.71 2.16 -12.34
CA LEU A 59 -10.11 1.75 -12.15
C LEU A 59 -10.45 0.51 -12.96
N LYS A 60 -10.10 0.49 -14.26
CA LYS A 60 -10.37 -0.65 -15.15
C LYS A 60 -9.74 -1.93 -14.63
N ALA A 61 -8.46 -1.88 -14.25
CA ALA A 61 -7.75 -3.04 -13.73
C ALA A 61 -8.34 -3.51 -12.39
N GLY A 62 -8.66 -2.59 -11.48
CA GLY A 62 -9.31 -2.92 -10.21
C GLY A 62 -10.65 -3.63 -10.38
N TYR A 63 -11.53 -3.16 -11.27
CA TYR A 63 -12.83 -3.83 -11.53
C TYR A 63 -12.69 -5.14 -12.33
N ALA A 64 -11.64 -5.26 -13.16
CA ALA A 64 -11.32 -6.48 -13.89
C ALA A 64 -10.79 -7.58 -12.96
N GLU A 65 -10.10 -7.22 -11.88
CA GLU A 65 -9.53 -8.15 -10.91
C GLU A 65 -10.48 -8.47 -9.76
N PHE A 66 -11.23 -7.47 -9.29
CA PHE A 66 -12.10 -7.57 -8.12
C PHE A 66 -13.58 -7.29 -8.43
N GLU A 67 -14.43 -7.99 -7.71
CA GLU A 67 -15.84 -7.66 -7.55
C GLU A 67 -16.00 -6.93 -6.21
N PHE A 68 -16.49 -5.69 -6.24
CA PHE A 68 -16.68 -4.87 -5.04
C PHE A 68 -18.05 -5.18 -4.41
N VAL A 69 -18.06 -6.06 -3.42
CA VAL A 69 -19.29 -6.44 -2.69
C VAL A 69 -19.73 -5.32 -1.75
N THR A 70 -18.78 -4.66 -1.09
CA THR A 70 -19.01 -3.52 -0.19
C THR A 70 -17.89 -2.52 -0.33
N TYR A 71 -18.24 -1.23 -0.31
CA TYR A 71 -17.29 -0.13 -0.36
C TYR A 71 -17.96 1.10 0.28
N GLU A 72 -17.97 1.13 1.60
CA GLU A 72 -18.82 2.05 2.38
C GLU A 72 -17.97 2.97 3.26
N PRO A 73 -18.14 4.29 3.17
CA PRO A 73 -17.55 5.22 4.12
C PRO A 73 -18.08 4.97 5.53
N VAL A 74 -17.20 4.62 6.46
CA VAL A 74 -17.53 4.41 7.88
C VAL A 74 -17.07 5.56 8.77
N PHE A 75 -16.17 6.40 8.24
CA PHE A 75 -15.74 7.65 8.88
C PHE A 75 -15.40 8.67 7.79
N MET A 76 -15.77 9.94 8.00
CA MET A 76 -15.54 11.01 7.03
C MET A 76 -15.35 12.35 7.71
N VAL A 77 -14.23 12.99 7.41
CA VAL A 77 -13.91 14.38 7.78
C VAL A 77 -13.74 15.18 6.49
N CYS A 78 -14.30 16.38 6.48
CA CYS A 78 -14.19 17.33 5.38
C CYS A 78 -13.81 18.69 5.96
N GLU A 79 -12.74 19.28 5.46
CA GLU A 79 -12.23 20.58 5.89
C GLU A 79 -11.71 21.36 4.68
N GLY A 80 -12.31 22.52 4.39
CA GLY A 80 -11.95 23.31 3.21
C GLY A 80 -12.09 22.50 1.91
N GLU A 81 -10.98 22.37 1.18
CA GLU A 81 -10.86 21.55 -0.04
C GLU A 81 -10.29 20.15 0.22
N ASP A 82 -10.15 19.73 1.48
CA ASP A 82 -9.59 18.44 1.85
C ASP A 82 -10.65 17.51 2.46
N ALA A 83 -10.45 16.21 2.29
CA ALA A 83 -11.24 15.18 2.95
C ALA A 83 -10.41 13.97 3.35
N ALA A 84 -10.75 13.38 4.49
CA ALA A 84 -10.21 12.10 4.95
C ALA A 84 -11.38 11.13 5.18
N VAL A 85 -11.27 9.93 4.61
CA VAL A 85 -12.35 8.93 4.62
C VAL A 85 -11.79 7.57 4.98
N ILE A 86 -12.40 6.90 5.95
CA ILE A 86 -12.17 5.46 6.17
C ILE A 86 -13.32 4.71 5.55
N ILE A 87 -12.98 3.71 4.75
CA ILE A 87 -13.90 2.89 3.97
C ILE A 87 -13.79 1.46 4.48
N PHE A 88 -14.92 0.86 4.80
CA PHE A 88 -15.00 -0.59 4.93
C PHE A 88 -15.21 -1.19 3.54
N ALA A 89 -14.25 -2.00 3.10
CA ALA A 89 -14.29 -2.66 1.80
C ALA A 89 -14.41 -4.18 1.97
N ARG A 90 -15.36 -4.77 1.24
CA ARG A 90 -15.40 -6.21 0.98
C ARG A 90 -15.30 -6.41 -0.52
N MET A 91 -14.25 -7.10 -0.95
CA MET A 91 -13.98 -7.40 -2.35
C MET A 91 -13.88 -8.91 -2.54
N VAL A 92 -14.24 -9.40 -3.72
CA VAL A 92 -14.03 -10.79 -4.11
C VAL A 92 -13.04 -10.81 -5.27
N HIS A 93 -11.90 -11.46 -5.06
CA HIS A 93 -10.93 -11.66 -6.13
C HIS A 93 -11.55 -12.58 -7.18
N ARG A 94 -11.70 -12.11 -8.43
CA ARG A 94 -12.49 -12.81 -9.44
C ARG A 94 -11.90 -14.17 -9.81
N SER A 95 -10.57 -14.26 -9.94
CA SER A 95 -9.88 -15.48 -10.36
C SER A 95 -9.92 -16.58 -9.29
N THR A 96 -9.66 -16.24 -8.03
CA THR A 96 -9.58 -17.20 -6.92
C THR A 96 -10.87 -17.36 -6.13
N ARG A 97 -11.85 -16.47 -6.35
CA ARG A 97 -13.11 -16.36 -5.61
C ARG A 97 -12.95 -16.13 -4.09
N ARG A 98 -11.75 -15.76 -3.63
CA ARG A 98 -11.51 -15.42 -2.23
C ARG A 98 -12.10 -14.05 -1.89
N SER A 99 -12.70 -13.95 -0.71
CA SER A 99 -13.21 -12.69 -0.17
C SER A 99 -12.10 -12.00 0.62
N ILE A 100 -11.89 -10.71 0.37
CA ILE A 100 -10.98 -9.84 1.11
C ILE A 100 -11.84 -8.79 1.82
N GLN A 101 -11.64 -8.66 3.13
CA GLN A 101 -12.21 -7.60 3.96
C GLN A 101 -11.08 -6.75 4.51
N THR A 102 -11.16 -5.44 4.32
CA THR A 102 -10.14 -4.50 4.79
C THR A 102 -10.74 -3.13 5.05
N MET A 103 -10.05 -2.35 5.87
CA MET A 103 -10.24 -0.91 5.94
C MET A 103 -9.30 -0.24 4.93
N ILE A 104 -9.79 0.81 4.29
CA ILE A 104 -9.03 1.66 3.37
C ILE A 104 -9.18 3.10 3.86
N ALA A 105 -8.08 3.84 3.98
CA ALA A 105 -8.09 5.26 4.27
C ALA A 105 -7.75 6.03 2.99
N HIS A 106 -8.63 6.95 2.60
CA HIS A 106 -8.42 7.91 1.52
C HIS A 106 -8.20 9.29 2.09
N PHE A 107 -7.13 9.94 1.67
CA PHE A 107 -6.89 11.37 1.87
C PHE A 107 -6.98 12.05 0.51
N LEU A 108 -7.92 12.97 0.39
CA LEU A 108 -8.32 13.59 -0.86
C LEU A 108 -8.08 15.09 -0.77
N ARG A 109 -7.47 15.66 -1.81
CA ARG A 109 -7.45 17.10 -2.03
C ARG A 109 -8.28 17.44 -3.26
N PHE A 110 -9.07 18.49 -3.15
CA PHE A 110 -9.93 18.99 -4.20
C PHE A 110 -9.43 20.33 -4.72
N ARG A 111 -9.86 20.65 -5.94
CA ARG A 111 -9.86 22.01 -6.48
C ARG A 111 -11.25 22.24 -7.05
N GLY A 112 -12.07 23.01 -6.35
CA GLY A 112 -13.49 23.13 -6.66
C GLY A 112 -14.20 21.77 -6.57
N ARG A 113 -14.60 21.19 -7.72
CA ARG A 113 -15.29 19.88 -7.76
C ARG A 113 -14.36 18.72 -8.11
N GLN A 114 -13.16 18.96 -8.59
CA GLN A 114 -12.28 17.90 -9.05
C GLN A 114 -11.34 17.45 -7.93
N ILE A 115 -11.13 16.14 -7.82
CA ILE A 115 -10.09 15.54 -7.00
C ILE A 115 -8.78 15.74 -7.77
N VAL A 116 -7.83 16.43 -7.15
CA VAL A 116 -6.49 16.69 -7.70
C VAL A 116 -5.44 15.79 -7.06
N GLU A 117 -5.73 15.22 -5.89
CA GLU A 117 -4.86 14.27 -5.20
C GLU A 117 -5.68 13.21 -4.45
N LEU A 118 -5.25 11.96 -4.52
CA LEU A 118 -5.77 10.85 -3.73
C LEU A 118 -4.61 10.02 -3.18
N ARG A 119 -4.46 10.00 -1.86
CA ARG A 119 -3.56 9.09 -1.15
C ARG A 119 -4.37 7.99 -0.50
N GLU A 120 -4.04 6.75 -0.81
CA GLU A 120 -4.72 5.56 -0.31
C GLU A 120 -3.80 4.72 0.57
N PHE A 121 -4.31 4.33 1.73
CA PHE A 121 -3.67 3.40 2.66
C PHE A 121 -4.64 2.27 2.97
N MET A 122 -4.14 1.06 3.17
CA MET A 122 -4.94 -0.09 3.60
C MET A 122 -4.14 -0.98 4.55
N ASP A 123 -4.83 -1.84 5.29
CA ASP A 123 -4.18 -2.97 5.98
C ASP A 123 -3.72 -4.00 4.92
N SER A 124 -2.62 -3.67 4.25
CA SER A 124 -2.13 -4.44 3.13
C SER A 124 -1.63 -5.82 3.55
N PHE A 125 -1.09 -5.96 4.76
CA PHE A 125 -0.64 -7.27 5.25
C PHE A 125 -1.82 -8.24 5.37
N GLY A 126 -2.88 -7.82 6.07
CA GLY A 126 -4.09 -8.63 6.20
C GLY A 126 -4.80 -8.88 4.87
N ALA A 127 -4.81 -7.90 3.97
CA ALA A 127 -5.40 -8.06 2.65
C ALA A 127 -4.65 -9.07 1.77
N VAL A 128 -3.31 -9.05 1.79
CA VAL A 128 -2.50 -10.01 1.03
C VAL A 128 -2.67 -11.42 1.59
N GLU A 129 -2.69 -11.61 2.92
CA GLU A 129 -2.96 -12.93 3.50
C GLU A 129 -4.32 -13.50 3.05
N GLN A 130 -5.35 -12.65 3.00
CA GLN A 130 -6.68 -13.05 2.52
C GLN A 130 -6.69 -13.38 1.03
N MET A 131 -5.94 -12.63 0.22
CA MET A 131 -5.79 -12.86 -1.21
C MET A 131 -5.04 -14.16 -1.53
N LEU A 132 -3.98 -14.46 -0.78
CA LEU A 132 -3.23 -15.72 -0.88
C LEU A 132 -4.03 -16.91 -0.31
N GLY A 133 -4.83 -16.65 0.72
CA GLY A 133 -5.58 -17.66 1.44
C GLY A 133 -4.76 -18.45 2.45
N HIS A 134 -3.58 -17.94 2.82
CA HIS A 134 -2.75 -18.47 3.88
C HIS A 134 -2.02 -17.32 4.59
N LYS A 135 -1.54 -17.60 5.79
CA LYS A 135 -0.74 -16.65 6.56
C LYS A 135 0.63 -16.45 5.92
N ILE A 136 1.12 -15.22 5.92
CA ILE A 136 2.49 -14.91 5.52
C ILE A 136 3.38 -15.18 6.73
N ALA A 137 4.40 -16.03 6.56
CA ALA A 137 5.35 -16.29 7.62
C ALA A 137 6.26 -15.07 7.82
N ILE A 138 6.20 -14.46 9.00
CA ILE A 138 7.21 -13.46 9.41
C ILE A 138 8.42 -14.25 9.91
N ILE A 139 9.44 -14.38 9.05
CA ILE A 139 10.71 -14.99 9.43
C ILE A 139 11.44 -14.00 10.34
N ASN A 140 11.35 -14.20 11.66
CA ASN A 140 12.18 -13.49 12.61
C ASN A 140 13.64 -13.94 12.42
N SER A 141 14.46 -13.12 11.78
CA SER A 141 15.86 -13.43 11.45
C SER A 141 16.81 -13.53 12.65
N VAL A 142 16.31 -13.59 13.88
CA VAL A 142 17.13 -13.77 15.09
C VAL A 142 17.09 -15.22 15.62
N ALA A 143 16.16 -16.07 15.16
CA ALA A 143 15.93 -17.38 15.79
C ALA A 143 16.39 -18.62 14.97
N GLN A 144 17.01 -18.45 13.80
CA GLN A 144 17.39 -19.60 12.94
C GLN A 144 18.85 -19.57 12.44
N MET A 145 19.78 -19.08 13.25
CA MET A 145 21.15 -19.60 13.16
C MET A 145 21.24 -20.83 14.07
N PRO A 146 21.62 -22.03 13.57
CA PRO A 146 21.94 -23.14 14.44
C PRO A 146 23.05 -22.70 15.39
N ARG A 147 22.80 -22.78 16.70
CA ARG A 147 23.75 -22.41 17.78
C ARG A 147 25.13 -23.08 17.64
N ALA A 148 25.25 -24.12 16.82
CA ALA A 148 26.48 -24.88 16.63
C ALA A 148 27.58 -24.11 15.87
N ASP A 149 27.24 -23.15 15.01
CA ASP A 149 28.24 -22.56 14.09
C ASP A 149 28.88 -21.26 14.60
N VAL A 150 28.27 -20.55 15.55
CA VAL A 150 28.77 -19.24 16.01
C VAL A 150 30.11 -19.39 16.76
N THR A 151 30.28 -20.45 17.55
CA THR A 151 31.53 -20.71 18.28
C THR A 151 32.68 -21.06 17.32
N VAL A 152 32.41 -21.89 16.31
CA VAL A 152 33.41 -22.29 15.32
C VAL A 152 33.82 -21.10 14.45
N MET A 153 32.86 -20.26 14.05
CA MET A 153 33.15 -19.05 13.28
C MET A 153 33.96 -18.03 14.08
N LEU A 154 33.59 -17.76 15.34
CA LEU A 154 34.34 -16.83 16.21
C LEU A 154 35.75 -17.35 16.51
N GLN A 155 35.91 -18.66 16.71
CA GLN A 155 37.21 -19.26 16.94
C GLN A 155 38.08 -19.24 15.68
N THR A 156 37.50 -19.50 14.50
CA THR A 156 38.23 -19.40 13.22
C THR A 156 38.63 -17.96 12.90
N ALA A 157 37.72 -17.00 13.11
CA ALA A 157 37.98 -15.59 12.91
C ALA A 157 39.01 -15.03 13.90
N TRP A 158 38.96 -15.46 15.17
CA TRP A 158 39.95 -15.10 16.19
C TRP A 158 41.34 -15.69 15.88
N SER A 159 41.43 -16.97 15.49
CA SER A 159 42.71 -17.58 15.10
C SER A 159 43.33 -16.88 13.89
N ALA A 160 42.54 -16.53 12.87
CA ALA A 160 43.01 -15.79 11.71
C ALA A 160 43.46 -14.34 12.05
N PHE A 161 42.92 -13.75 13.12
CA PHE A 161 43.32 -12.43 13.61
C PHE A 161 44.58 -12.50 14.50
N ALA A 162 44.70 -13.56 15.31
CA ALA A 162 45.83 -13.79 16.22
C ALA A 162 47.11 -14.24 15.50
N GLU A 163 47.02 -14.82 14.30
CA GLU A 163 48.16 -15.23 13.49
C GLU A 163 48.75 -14.12 12.61
N LYS A 164 48.17 -12.91 12.60
CA LYS A 164 48.79 -11.77 11.91
C LYS A 164 50.01 -11.28 12.71
N PRO A 165 51.23 -11.29 12.15
CA PRO A 165 52.38 -10.72 12.83
C PRO A 165 52.15 -9.22 13.05
N ALA A 166 52.53 -8.74 14.24
CA ALA A 166 52.48 -7.33 14.57
C ALA A 166 53.25 -6.53 13.51
N LEU A 167 52.57 -5.57 12.88
CA LEU A 167 53.22 -4.59 11.99
C LEU A 167 54.32 -3.88 12.77
N ASP A 168 55.57 -4.12 12.36
CA ASP A 168 56.75 -3.42 12.83
C ASP A 168 56.58 -1.92 12.62
N ARG A 169 56.49 -1.18 13.73
CA ARG A 169 56.41 0.29 13.75
C ARG A 169 57.81 0.92 13.86
N SER A 170 58.79 0.42 13.12
CA SER A 170 60.13 1.02 13.04
C SER A 170 60.57 1.35 11.61
N SER A 171 59.82 2.18 10.90
CA SER A 171 60.37 2.97 9.79
C SER A 171 59.58 4.25 9.54
N ALA A 172 59.65 5.17 10.50
CA ALA A 172 59.26 6.56 10.30
C ALA A 172 60.13 7.48 11.17
N ALA A 173 61.44 7.45 10.93
CA ALA A 173 62.38 8.48 11.37
C ALA A 173 63.68 8.36 10.55
N SER A 174 63.68 8.96 9.36
CA SER A 174 64.87 9.50 8.68
C SER A 174 64.41 10.31 7.48
#